data_AF-A0A1D2QRP0-F1
#
_entry.id   AF-A0A1D2QRP0-F1
#
_cell.length_a   1.000
_cell.length_b   1.000
_cell.length_c   1.000
_cell.angle_alpha   90.00
_cell.angle_beta   90.00
_cell.angle_gamma   90.00
#
_symmetry.space_group_name_H-M   'P 1'
#
loop_
_entity.id
_entity.type
_entity.pdbx_description
1 polymer ?
#
loop_
_entity_poly.entity_id
_entity_poly.type
_entity_poly.pdbx_seq_one_letter_code
_entity_poly.pdbx_strand_id
1 'polypeptide(L)'
;MQDNPQQRIEAINQSFEVLRINYHNQYFSAFGEIDALNSAKRLWLEMLKAHPASTILQAVHQHVGQSDYLPTISQISRRCDEIGQNTLPDVRSAYMEACRSTTPRRNYPWSHPAVYYAGQKADWFFLSNNSERTTYPIFKKIYAELCHQLANGANLPEIKPLALPDKDGVTLSKEQNADRLQKMREELGL
;
A
#
# COMPACT_ATOMS: atom_id res chain seq x y z
N MET A 1 2.14 -1.65 8.88
CA MET A 1 3.05 -2.79 8.88
C MET A 1 4.43 -2.22 8.71
N GLN A 2 5.26 -2.30 9.75
CA GLN A 2 6.69 -1.97 9.61
C GLN A 2 7.27 -2.96 8.60
N ASP A 3 7.92 -2.47 7.55
CA ASP A 3 8.70 -3.32 6.63
C ASP A 3 9.66 -4.19 7.45
N ASN A 4 9.30 -5.45 7.66
CA ASN A 4 10.06 -6.34 8.52
C ASN A 4 11.38 -6.67 7.79
N PRO A 5 12.56 -6.52 8.41
CA PRO A 5 13.83 -6.89 7.77
C PRO A 5 13.82 -8.31 7.20
N GLN A 6 13.06 -9.23 7.80
CA GLN A 6 12.87 -10.59 7.27
C GLN A 6 12.16 -10.62 5.91
N GLN A 7 11.15 -9.79 5.68
CA GLN A 7 10.43 -9.73 4.40
C GLN A 7 11.33 -9.23 3.27
N ARG A 8 12.26 -8.32 3.57
CA ARG A 8 13.21 -7.80 2.58
C ARG A 8 14.26 -8.83 2.20
N ILE A 9 14.76 -9.58 3.18
CA ILE A 9 15.69 -10.70 2.94
C ILE A 9 15.01 -11.74 2.05
N GLU A 10 13.75 -12.08 2.34
CA GLU A 10 12.97 -13.03 1.56
C GLU A 10 12.75 -12.53 0.12
N ALA A 11 12.36 -11.27 -0.05
CA ALA A 11 12.20 -10.65 -1.37
C ALA A 11 13.49 -10.67 -2.20
N ILE A 12 14.65 -10.43 -1.57
CA ILE A 12 15.94 -10.50 -2.26
C ILE A 12 16.29 -11.93 -2.62
N ASN A 13 16.05 -12.91 -1.73
CA ASN A 13 16.27 -14.31 -2.07
C ASN A 13 15.44 -14.75 -3.28
N GLN A 14 14.14 -14.44 -3.26
CA GLN A 14 13.23 -14.70 -4.38
C GLN A 14 13.66 -13.97 -5.66
N SER A 15 14.12 -12.72 -5.55
CA SER A 15 14.66 -11.97 -6.70
C SER A 15 15.84 -12.70 -7.34
N PHE A 16 16.80 -13.17 -6.54
CA PHE A 16 17.95 -13.92 -7.06
C PHE A 16 17.54 -15.28 -7.64
N GLU A 17 16.51 -15.94 -7.13
CA GLU A 17 15.95 -17.15 -7.74
C GLU A 17 15.35 -16.88 -9.11
N VAL A 18 14.56 -15.81 -9.25
CA VAL A 18 14.01 -15.38 -10.54
C VAL A 18 15.15 -15.07 -11.52
N LEU A 19 16.19 -14.36 -11.09
CA LEU A 19 17.36 -14.07 -11.92
C LEU A 19 18.10 -15.34 -12.33
N ARG A 20 18.25 -16.31 -11.43
CA ARG A 20 18.89 -17.60 -11.70
C ARG A 20 18.16 -18.40 -12.78
N ILE A 21 16.83 -18.40 -12.75
CA ILE A 21 16.01 -19.14 -13.71
C ILE A 21 16.06 -18.47 -15.08
N ASN A 22 15.91 -17.14 -15.14
CA ASN A 22 15.80 -16.42 -16.40
C ASN A 22 17.15 -16.17 -17.09
N TYR A 23 18.22 -15.98 -16.32
CA TYR A 23 19.56 -15.63 -16.85
C TYR A 23 20.61 -16.69 -16.55
N HIS A 24 20.25 -17.97 -16.59
CA HIS A 24 21.07 -19.11 -16.14
C HIS A 24 22.58 -18.96 -16.41
N ASN A 25 23.00 -18.82 -17.67
CA ASN A 25 24.43 -18.74 -18.02
C ASN A 25 25.12 -17.48 -17.45
N GLN A 26 24.49 -16.32 -17.56
CA GLN A 26 25.04 -15.05 -17.03
C GLN A 26 25.09 -15.07 -15.51
N TYR A 27 24.07 -15.66 -14.88
CA TYR A 27 23.96 -15.80 -13.43
C TYR A 27 25.08 -16.67 -12.86
N PHE A 28 25.31 -17.87 -13.42
CA PHE A 28 26.39 -18.75 -12.94
C PHE A 28 27.78 -18.18 -13.25
N SER A 29 27.92 -17.40 -14.31
CA SER A 29 29.18 -16.69 -14.59
C SER A 29 29.47 -15.58 -13.57
N ALA A 30 28.43 -14.87 -13.10
CA ALA A 30 28.59 -13.77 -12.14
C ALA A 30 28.57 -14.20 -10.66
N PHE A 31 27.81 -15.26 -10.33
CA PHE A 31 27.51 -15.68 -8.96
C PHE A 31 27.75 -17.18 -8.73
N GLY A 32 28.64 -17.80 -9.51
CA GLY A 32 28.95 -19.22 -9.40
C GLY A 32 29.54 -19.63 -8.05
N GLU A 33 30.26 -18.71 -7.39
CA GLU A 33 30.78 -18.91 -6.04
C GLU A 33 29.77 -18.46 -4.97
N ILE A 34 29.62 -19.27 -3.92
CA ILE A 34 28.70 -19.00 -2.80
C ILE A 34 29.05 -17.67 -2.11
N ASP A 35 30.34 -17.36 -1.96
CA ASP A 35 30.79 -16.11 -1.34
C ASP A 35 30.47 -14.88 -2.20
N ALA A 36 30.58 -15.00 -3.53
CA ALA A 36 30.18 -13.96 -4.47
C ALA A 36 28.67 -13.72 -4.42
N LEU A 37 27.87 -14.79 -4.38
CA LEU A 37 26.41 -14.71 -4.25
C LEU A 37 26.00 -14.03 -2.93
N ASN A 38 26.60 -14.44 -1.81
CA ASN A 38 26.30 -13.86 -0.50
C ASN A 38 26.70 -12.38 -0.43
N SER A 39 27.83 -12.02 -1.02
CA SER A 39 28.29 -10.63 -1.11
C SER A 39 27.33 -9.78 -1.95
N ALA A 40 26.85 -10.30 -3.08
CA ALA A 40 25.87 -9.63 -3.92
C ALA A 40 24.53 -9.40 -3.20
N LYS A 41 24.03 -10.42 -2.48
CA LYS A 41 22.79 -10.28 -1.68
C LYS A 41 22.92 -9.23 -0.57
N ARG A 42 24.07 -9.19 0.11
CA ARG A 42 24.37 -8.15 1.13
C ARG A 42 24.39 -6.75 0.51
N LEU A 43 25.05 -6.59 -0.64
CA LEU A 43 25.06 -5.32 -1.37
C LEU A 43 23.64 -4.89 -1.74
N TRP A 44 22.81 -5.79 -2.24
CA TRP A 44 21.42 -5.49 -2.59
C TRP A 44 20.59 -5.10 -1.35
N LEU A 45 20.79 -5.78 -0.22
CA LEU A 45 20.14 -5.43 1.05
C LEU A 45 20.49 -4.01 1.51
N GLU A 46 21.76 -3.62 1.38
CA GLU A 46 22.22 -2.28 1.78
C GLU A 46 21.71 -1.19 0.83
N MET A 47 21.79 -1.43 -0.48
CA MET A 47 21.41 -0.44 -1.49
C MET A 47 19.89 -0.26 -1.59
N LEU A 48 19.10 -1.32 -1.41
CA LEU A 48 17.64 -1.30 -1.53
C LEU A 48 16.92 -1.12 -0.18
N LYS A 49 17.64 -0.75 0.88
CA LYS A 49 17.06 -0.58 2.23
C LYS A 49 15.92 0.44 2.28
N ALA A 50 15.91 1.40 1.37
CA ALA A 50 14.91 2.46 1.28
C ALA A 50 13.60 2.01 0.58
N HIS A 51 13.58 0.85 -0.07
CA HIS A 51 12.44 0.36 -0.82
C HIS A 51 11.73 -0.79 -0.09
N PRO A 52 10.38 -0.84 -0.14
CA PRO A 52 9.63 -1.94 0.45
C PRO A 52 9.86 -3.24 -0.33
N ALA A 53 9.69 -4.38 0.36
CA ALA A 53 9.96 -5.70 -0.19
C ALA A 53 9.16 -6.00 -1.49
N SER A 54 7.91 -5.54 -1.55
CA SER A 54 7.03 -5.69 -2.72
C SER A 54 7.55 -4.95 -3.96
N THR A 55 8.08 -3.74 -3.79
CA THR A 55 8.65 -2.93 -4.88
C THR A 55 9.90 -3.59 -5.46
N ILE A 56 10.75 -4.18 -4.62
CA ILE A 56 11.97 -4.87 -5.07
C ILE A 56 11.61 -6.05 -5.98
N LEU A 57 10.66 -6.89 -5.55
CA LEU A 57 10.20 -8.02 -6.35
C LEU A 57 9.59 -7.55 -7.67
N GLN A 58 8.71 -6.55 -7.63
CA GLN A 58 8.06 -6.02 -8.81
C GLN A 58 9.09 -5.45 -9.82
N ALA A 59 10.10 -4.74 -9.33
CA ALA A 59 11.17 -4.19 -10.17
C ALA A 59 11.93 -5.30 -10.92
N VAL A 60 12.25 -6.40 -10.23
CA VAL A 60 12.95 -7.55 -10.81
C VAL A 60 12.09 -8.27 -11.84
N HIS A 61 10.81 -8.51 -11.53
CA HIS A 61 9.88 -9.12 -12.48
C HIS A 61 9.68 -8.28 -13.74
N GLN A 62 9.54 -6.95 -13.60
CA GLN A 62 9.44 -6.05 -14.75
C GLN A 62 10.72 -6.04 -15.57
N HIS A 63 11.90 -6.06 -14.93
CA HIS A 63 13.18 -6.11 -15.64
C HIS A 63 13.31 -7.39 -16.47
N VAL A 64 12.97 -8.55 -15.90
CA VAL A 64 12.98 -9.84 -16.60
C VAL A 64 12.05 -9.86 -17.80
N GLY A 65 10.90 -9.18 -17.72
CA GLY A 65 9.99 -9.06 -18.87
C GLY A 65 10.46 -8.10 -19.97
N GLN A 66 11.48 -7.26 -19.72
CA GLN A 66 11.87 -6.16 -20.60
C GLN A 66 13.33 -6.22 -21.09
N SER A 67 14.17 -7.07 -20.51
CA SER A 67 15.60 -7.14 -20.79
C SER A 67 16.08 -8.58 -20.88
N ASP A 68 16.93 -8.87 -21.87
CA ASP A 68 17.57 -10.19 -22.04
C ASP A 68 18.86 -10.35 -21.21
N TYR A 69 19.29 -9.28 -20.52
CA TYR A 69 20.52 -9.24 -19.74
C TYR A 69 20.26 -9.14 -18.23
N LEU A 70 21.16 -9.78 -17.47
CA LEU A 70 21.20 -9.75 -16.02
C LEU A 70 21.29 -8.28 -15.53
N PRO A 71 20.40 -7.84 -14.64
CA PRO A 71 20.41 -6.45 -14.18
C PRO A 71 21.61 -6.14 -13.28
N THR A 72 22.09 -4.92 -13.39
CA THR A 72 22.93 -4.27 -12.38
C THR A 72 22.07 -3.76 -11.22
N ILE A 73 22.66 -3.62 -10.02
CA ILE A 73 21.96 -3.08 -8.86
C ILE A 73 21.39 -1.67 -9.13
N SER A 74 22.10 -0.84 -9.90
CA SER A 74 21.63 0.49 -10.29
C SER A 74 20.39 0.46 -11.18
N GLN A 75 20.26 -0.53 -12.07
CA GLN A 75 19.05 -0.69 -12.88
C GLN A 75 17.86 -1.06 -12.01
N ILE A 76 18.03 -2.00 -11.07
CA ILE A 76 16.96 -2.35 -10.13
C ILE A 76 16.60 -1.18 -9.21
N SER A 77 17.59 -0.45 -8.68
CA SER A 77 17.34 0.74 -7.87
C SER A 77 16.49 1.78 -8.61
N ARG A 78 16.87 2.11 -9.85
CA ARG A 78 16.10 3.06 -10.67
C ARG A 78 14.68 2.57 -10.94
N ARG A 79 14.50 1.27 -11.20
CA ARG A 79 13.18 0.67 -11.38
C ARG A 79 12.34 0.73 -10.10
N CYS A 80 12.96 0.50 -8.94
CA CYS A 80 12.30 0.67 -7.66
C CYS A 80 11.84 2.12 -7.44
N ASP A 81 12.68 3.10 -7.81
CA ASP A 81 12.33 4.53 -7.77
C ASP A 81 11.14 4.84 -8.70
N GLU A 82 11.16 4.33 -9.94
CA GLU A 82 10.08 4.48 -10.92
C GLU A 82 8.76 3.86 -10.43
N ILE A 83 8.81 2.66 -9.84
CA ILE A 83 7.64 1.99 -9.29
C ILE A 83 7.09 2.76 -8.08
N GLY A 84 7.97 3.24 -7.20
CA GLY A 84 7.57 4.07 -6.05
C GLY A 84 6.94 5.40 -6.46
N GLN A 85 7.28 5.94 -7.64
CA GLN A 85 6.62 7.11 -8.21
C GLN A 85 5.29 6.75 -8.89
N ASN A 86 5.22 5.61 -9.59
CA ASN A 86 4.01 5.14 -10.27
C ASN A 86 2.91 4.64 -9.33
N THR A 87 3.21 4.36 -8.05
CA THR A 87 2.19 4.08 -7.03
C THR A 87 1.49 5.34 -6.51
N LEU A 88 2.06 6.53 -6.75
CA LEU A 88 1.44 7.79 -6.34
C LEU A 88 0.46 8.25 -7.43
N PRO A 89 -0.85 8.33 -7.13
CA PRO A 89 -1.82 8.84 -8.11
C PRO A 89 -1.50 10.29 -8.48
N ASP A 90 -1.77 10.66 -9.73
CA ASP A 90 -1.68 12.08 -10.13
C ASP A 90 -2.52 12.98 -9.21
N VAL A 91 -2.08 14.21 -8.98
CA VAL A 91 -2.72 15.15 -8.04
C VAL A 91 -4.20 15.34 -8.37
N ARG A 92 -4.55 15.40 -9.66
CA ARG A 92 -5.95 15.56 -10.08
C ARG A 92 -6.77 14.30 -9.78
N SER A 93 -6.21 13.12 -10.04
CA SER A 93 -6.85 11.84 -9.73
C SER A 93 -7.03 11.65 -8.22
N ALA A 94 -6.00 11.95 -7.43
CA ALA A 94 -6.04 11.94 -5.97
C ALA A 94 -7.12 12.89 -5.42
N TYR A 95 -7.22 14.10 -5.98
CA TYR A 95 -8.25 15.07 -5.59
C TYR A 95 -9.66 14.56 -5.91
N MET A 96 -9.87 14.01 -7.10
CA MET A 96 -11.18 13.44 -7.49
C MET A 96 -11.58 12.27 -6.58
N GLU A 97 -10.63 11.40 -6.24
CA GLU A 97 -10.85 10.29 -5.31
C GLU A 97 -11.19 10.80 -3.90
N ALA A 98 -10.47 11.81 -3.40
CA ALA A 98 -10.75 12.48 -2.14
C ALA A 98 -12.18 13.05 -2.09
N CYS A 99 -12.63 13.71 -3.17
CA CYS A 99 -13.99 14.24 -3.28
C CYS A 99 -15.06 13.14 -3.39
N ARG A 100 -14.76 12.00 -4.03
CA ARG A 100 -15.69 10.88 -4.22
C ARG A 100 -15.79 9.94 -3.01
N SER A 101 -14.87 10.06 -2.06
CA SER A 101 -14.84 9.19 -0.88
C SER A 101 -16.10 9.31 -0.03
N THR A 102 -16.61 8.17 0.42
CA THR A 102 -17.81 8.07 1.27
C THR A 102 -17.42 7.98 2.74
N THR A 103 -18.31 8.45 3.62
CA THR A 103 -18.15 8.28 5.07
C THR A 103 -18.62 6.87 5.46
N PRO A 104 -17.84 6.09 6.23
CA PRO A 104 -16.58 6.42 6.90
C PRO A 104 -15.34 6.30 5.98
N ARG A 105 -14.63 7.43 5.81
CA ARG A 105 -13.49 7.57 4.88
C ARG A 105 -12.31 6.65 5.19
N ARG A 106 -12.23 6.06 6.40
CA ARG A 106 -11.21 5.06 6.76
C ARG A 106 -11.44 3.69 6.12
N ASN A 107 -12.67 3.39 5.70
CA ASN A 107 -13.03 2.10 5.09
C ASN A 107 -13.10 2.20 3.55
N TYR A 108 -12.77 3.37 3.00
CA TYR A 108 -12.74 3.58 1.55
C TYR A 108 -11.52 2.89 0.94
N PRO A 109 -11.65 2.22 -0.23
CA PRO A 109 -10.52 1.57 -0.90
C PRO A 109 -9.63 2.61 -1.59
N TRP A 110 -8.78 3.27 -0.81
CA TRP A 110 -7.87 4.28 -1.31
C TRP A 110 -6.81 3.68 -2.25
N SER A 111 -6.63 4.33 -3.39
CA SER A 111 -5.57 4.00 -4.35
C SER A 111 -4.19 4.15 -3.74
N HIS A 112 -4.01 5.15 -2.87
CA HIS A 112 -2.79 5.33 -2.09
C HIS A 112 -3.08 5.99 -0.74
N PRO A 113 -2.41 5.59 0.37
CA PRO A 113 -2.60 6.22 1.67
C PRO A 113 -2.35 7.73 1.66
N ALA A 114 -1.47 8.21 0.79
CA ALA A 114 -1.20 9.64 0.59
C ALA A 114 -2.47 10.45 0.30
N VAL A 115 -3.43 9.88 -0.46
CA VAL A 115 -4.69 10.54 -0.79
C VAL A 115 -5.53 10.77 0.46
N TYR A 116 -5.63 9.74 1.32
CA TYR A 116 -6.35 9.85 2.58
C TYR A 116 -5.71 10.89 3.52
N TYR A 117 -4.38 10.85 3.71
CA TYR A 117 -3.70 11.81 4.59
C TYR A 117 -3.71 13.23 4.04
N ALA A 118 -3.64 13.40 2.72
CA ALA A 118 -3.80 14.71 2.09
C ALA A 118 -5.20 15.28 2.33
N GLY A 119 -6.24 14.47 2.17
CA GLY A 119 -7.60 14.91 2.44
C GLY A 119 -7.89 15.13 3.92
N GLN A 120 -7.28 14.35 4.81
CA GLN A 120 -7.34 14.58 6.26
C GLN A 120 -6.69 15.92 6.65
N LYS A 121 -5.52 16.25 6.09
CA LYS A 121 -4.84 17.53 6.31
C LYS A 121 -5.58 18.72 5.68
N ALA A 122 -6.21 18.51 4.52
CA ALA A 122 -6.97 19.53 3.80
C ALA A 122 -8.38 19.77 4.40
N ASP A 123 -8.76 18.99 5.41
CA ASP A 123 -10.09 18.92 6.01
C ASP A 123 -11.17 18.40 5.03
N TRP A 124 -11.71 17.23 5.36
CA TRP A 124 -12.76 16.56 4.61
C TRP A 124 -14.05 17.37 4.48
N PHE A 125 -14.40 18.16 5.50
CA PHE A 125 -15.57 19.05 5.48
C PHE A 125 -15.34 20.24 4.55
N PHE A 126 -14.11 20.78 4.56
CA PHE A 126 -13.70 21.84 3.66
C PHE A 126 -13.74 21.38 2.20
N LEU A 127 -13.25 20.16 1.92
CA LEU A 127 -13.29 19.55 0.59
C LEU A 127 -14.71 19.25 0.09
N SER A 128 -15.67 18.94 0.97
CA SER A 128 -17.04 18.63 0.56
C SER A 128 -17.93 19.85 0.38
N ASN A 129 -17.69 20.93 1.13
CA ASN A 129 -18.59 22.09 1.18
C ASN A 129 -18.18 23.25 0.28
N ASN A 130 -16.95 23.25 -0.25
CA ASN A 130 -16.43 24.34 -1.07
C ASN A 130 -16.27 23.89 -2.53
N SER A 131 -16.24 24.88 -3.42
CA SER A 131 -16.05 24.64 -4.85
C SER A 131 -14.63 24.19 -5.18
N GLU A 132 -14.47 23.42 -6.26
CA GLU A 132 -13.17 22.93 -6.76
C GLU A 132 -12.13 24.03 -6.93
N ARG A 133 -12.52 25.23 -7.37
CA ARG A 133 -11.60 26.37 -7.54
C ARG A 133 -10.87 26.75 -6.26
N THR A 134 -11.52 26.58 -5.11
CA THR A 134 -10.99 26.97 -3.80
C THR A 134 -10.24 25.81 -3.15
N THR A 135 -10.77 24.60 -3.25
CA THR A 135 -10.24 23.39 -2.58
C THR A 135 -9.06 22.77 -3.30
N TYR A 136 -9.09 22.72 -4.63
CA TYR A 136 -8.03 22.11 -5.47
C TYR A 136 -6.63 22.69 -5.21
N PRO A 137 -6.39 24.03 -5.20
CA PRO A 137 -5.05 24.56 -4.97
C PRO A 137 -4.51 24.26 -3.57
N ILE A 138 -5.38 24.18 -2.56
CA ILE A 138 -4.99 23.84 -1.18
C ILE A 138 -4.61 22.37 -1.10
N PHE A 139 -5.47 21.48 -1.62
CA PHE A 139 -5.19 20.05 -1.68
C PHE A 139 -3.90 19.77 -2.46
N LYS A 140 -3.69 20.43 -3.60
CA LYS A 140 -2.49 20.28 -4.43
C LYS A 140 -1.20 20.59 -3.65
N LYS A 141 -1.17 21.66 -2.85
CA LYS A 141 0.00 22.01 -2.03
C LYS A 141 0.29 20.93 -0.99
N ILE A 142 -0.74 20.52 -0.25
CA ILE A 142 -0.63 19.50 0.80
C ILE A 142 -0.18 18.16 0.20
N TYR A 143 -0.76 17.77 -0.93
CA TYR A 143 -0.41 16.53 -1.62
C TYR A 143 1.03 16.56 -2.15
N ALA A 144 1.47 17.68 -2.74
CA ALA A 144 2.85 17.82 -3.20
C ALA A 144 3.88 17.74 -2.06
N GLU A 145 3.59 18.37 -0.91
CA GLU A 145 4.44 18.25 0.29
C GLU A 145 4.49 16.80 0.82
N LEU A 146 3.35 16.11 0.83
CA LEU A 146 3.29 14.70 1.20
C LEU A 146 4.07 13.81 0.24
N CYS A 147 3.96 14.04 -1.08
CA CYS A 147 4.77 13.33 -2.07
C CYS A 147 6.27 13.56 -1.85
N HIS A 148 6.68 14.80 -1.55
CA HIS A 148 8.07 15.10 -1.20
C HIS A 148 8.53 14.37 0.07
N GLN A 149 7.69 14.30 1.10
CA GLN A 149 8.00 13.58 2.34
C GLN A 149 8.14 12.07 2.07
N LEU A 150 7.23 11.49 1.29
CA LEU A 150 7.28 10.09 0.88
C LEU A 150 8.52 9.78 0.04
N ALA A 151 8.89 10.66 -0.90
CA ALA A 151 10.10 10.53 -1.70
C ALA A 151 11.38 10.58 -0.84
N ASN A 152 11.36 11.31 0.27
CA ASN A 152 12.45 11.34 1.26
C ASN A 152 12.45 10.15 2.24
N GLY A 153 11.59 9.15 2.02
CA GLY A 153 11.51 7.93 2.83
C GLY A 153 10.64 8.05 4.08
N ALA A 154 9.78 9.08 4.19
CA ALA A 154 8.79 9.12 5.25
C ALA A 154 7.71 8.06 4.99
N ASN A 155 7.43 7.22 5.98
CA ASN A 155 6.32 6.27 5.89
C ASN A 155 5.02 6.90 6.37
N LEU A 156 3.96 6.77 5.58
CA LEU A 156 2.62 7.10 6.02
C LEU A 156 2.08 5.97 6.91
N PRO A 157 1.40 6.31 8.03
CA PRO A 157 0.78 5.29 8.87
C PRO A 157 -0.28 4.53 8.06
N GLU A 158 -0.55 3.28 8.45
CA GLU A 158 -1.66 2.54 7.84
C GLU A 158 -3.00 3.13 8.28
N ILE A 159 -3.92 3.25 7.31
CA ILE A 159 -5.30 3.62 7.56
C ILE A 159 -5.95 2.44 8.27
N LYS A 160 -6.04 2.48 9.60
CA LYS A 160 -6.81 1.50 10.35
C LYS A 160 -8.29 1.69 10.01
N PRO A 161 -8.95 0.72 9.36
CA PRO A 161 -10.39 0.81 9.11
C PRO A 161 -11.09 0.96 10.46
N LEU A 162 -12.14 1.79 10.50
CA LEU A 162 -13.04 1.73 11.63
C LEU A 162 -13.71 0.35 11.52
N ALA A 163 -13.40 -0.53 12.48
CA ALA A 163 -14.17 -1.74 12.68
C ALA A 163 -15.64 -1.33 12.69
N LEU A 164 -16.46 -2.02 11.89
CA LEU A 164 -17.90 -1.95 12.10
C LEU A 164 -18.12 -2.26 13.58
N PRO A 165 -18.94 -1.51 14.33
CA PRO A 165 -19.41 -2.04 15.60
C PRO A 165 -19.96 -3.42 15.28
N ASP A 166 -19.49 -4.45 16.00
CA ASP A 166 -20.02 -5.79 15.88
C ASP A 166 -21.53 -5.63 16.02
N LYS A 167 -22.23 -5.79 14.89
CA LYS A 167 -23.63 -6.15 14.96
C LYS A 167 -23.63 -7.63 15.30
N ASP A 168 -23.16 -7.94 16.51
CA ASP A 168 -23.71 -9.01 17.32
C ASP A 168 -25.16 -8.60 17.65
N GLY A 169 -25.97 -8.43 16.60
CA GLY A 169 -27.37 -8.73 16.72
C GLY A 169 -27.37 -10.21 17.02
N VAL A 170 -27.37 -10.55 18.31
CA VAL A 170 -27.69 -11.89 18.79
C VAL A 170 -28.93 -12.28 18.00
N THR A 171 -28.76 -13.14 17.00
CA THR A 171 -29.90 -13.73 16.31
C THR A 171 -30.53 -14.63 17.35
N LEU A 172 -31.49 -14.08 18.10
CA LEU A 172 -32.29 -14.85 19.02
C LEU A 172 -32.87 -16.01 18.21
N SER A 173 -32.69 -17.23 18.71
CA SER A 173 -33.30 -18.41 18.12
C SER A 173 -34.81 -18.20 18.01
N LYS A 174 -35.47 -18.84 17.05
CA LYS A 174 -36.92 -18.69 16.81
C LYS A 174 -37.75 -18.83 18.09
N GLU A 175 -37.33 -19.71 18.99
CA GLU A 175 -37.96 -19.96 20.30
C GLU A 175 -37.86 -18.75 21.24
N GLN A 176 -36.68 -18.12 21.33
CA GLN A 176 -36.45 -16.94 22.17
C GLN A 176 -37.19 -15.69 21.65
N ASN A 177 -37.41 -15.60 20.33
CA ASN A 177 -38.24 -14.55 19.75
C ASN A 177 -39.73 -14.76 20.07
N ALA A 178 -40.21 -16.00 20.07
CA ALA A 178 -41.59 -16.32 20.40
C ALA A 178 -41.91 -15.99 21.87
N ASP A 179 -41.03 -16.37 22.80
CA ASP A 179 -41.20 -16.05 24.23
C ASP A 179 -41.21 -14.54 24.50
N ARG A 180 -40.36 -13.78 23.80
CA ARG A 180 -40.35 -12.31 23.91
C ARG A 180 -41.62 -11.68 23.31
N LEU A 181 -42.08 -12.18 22.17
CA LEU A 181 -43.34 -11.74 21.56
C LEU A 181 -44.53 -12.02 22.48
N GLN A 182 -44.53 -13.16 23.17
CA GLN A 182 -45.59 -13.51 24.11
C GLN A 182 -45.57 -12.61 25.35
N LYS A 183 -44.39 -12.36 25.94
CA LYS A 183 -44.24 -11.36 27.01
C LYS A 183 -44.69 -9.96 26.58
N MET A 184 -44.33 -9.53 25.38
CA MET A 184 -44.76 -8.22 24.86
C MET A 184 -46.27 -8.14 24.64
N ARG A 185 -46.93 -9.25 24.25
CA ARG A 185 -48.39 -9.32 24.14
C ARG A 185 -49.08 -9.23 25.50
N GLU A 186 -48.56 -9.95 26.49
CA GLU A 186 -49.06 -9.91 27.87
C GLU A 186 -48.89 -8.51 28.50
N GLU A 187 -47.75 -7.85 28.27
CA GLU A 187 -47.50 -6.47 28.75
C GLU A 187 -48.38 -5.42 28.07
N LEU A 188 -48.78 -5.64 26.82
CA LEU A 188 -49.66 -4.74 26.06
C LEU A 188 -51.16 -5.09 26.18
N GLY A 189 -51.51 -6.13 26.95
CA GLY A 189 -52.89 -6.52 27.23
C GLY A 189 -53.68 -7.01 26.00
N LEU A 190 -52.99 -7.63 25.03
CA LEU A 190 -53.57 -8.21 23.80
C LEU A 190 -53.68 -9.74 23.86
#